data_AF-A0A091BKZ7-F1
#
_entry.id   AF-A0A091BKZ7-F1
#
_cell.length_a   1.000
_cell.length_b   1.000
_cell.length_c   1.000
_cell.angle_alpha   90.00
_cell.angle_beta   90.00
_cell.angle_gamma   90.00
#
_symmetry.space_group_name_H-M   'P 1'
#
loop_
_entity.id
_entity.type
_entity.pdbx_description
1 polymer ?
#
loop_
_entity_poly.entity_id
_entity_poly.type
_entity_poly.pdbx_seq_one_letter_code
_entity_poly.pdbx_strand_id
1 'polypeptide(L)'
;MDERDEWLNRLRVMRLAWPVRCQRVFTPEEMALLRQGLWPTSLEDRWVVWLDQGLLRVWRAWTGECIYEAEITEDDAGAGQCRVLRVCDDADVYTRSSGEAGEIDRFEGVLAMLLGRRKEAAA
;
A
#
# COMPACT_ATOMS: atom_id res chain seq x y z
N MET A 1 -11.76 -19.41 -9.54
CA MET A 1 -11.31 -18.03 -9.76
C MET A 1 -10.42 -17.71 -8.58
N ASP A 2 -9.20 -17.23 -8.81
CA ASP A 2 -8.28 -16.88 -7.71
C ASP A 2 -8.89 -15.67 -6.98
N GLU A 3 -8.97 -15.70 -5.65
CA GLU A 3 -9.53 -14.62 -4.81
C GLU A 3 -8.81 -13.29 -5.10
N ARG A 4 -7.52 -13.34 -5.45
CA ARG A 4 -6.76 -12.19 -5.94
C ARG A 4 -7.38 -11.58 -7.19
N ASP A 5 -7.75 -12.40 -8.17
CA ASP A 5 -8.25 -11.89 -9.47
C ASP A 5 -9.61 -11.22 -9.30
N GLU A 6 -10.44 -11.70 -8.36
CA GLU A 6 -11.69 -11.02 -7.96
C GLU A 6 -11.43 -9.64 -7.36
N TRP A 7 -10.40 -9.53 -6.51
CA TRP A 7 -9.97 -8.23 -5.99
C TRP A 7 -9.47 -7.31 -7.11
N LEU A 8 -8.57 -7.78 -7.97
CA LEU A 8 -7.99 -6.96 -9.04
C LEU A 8 -9.05 -6.36 -9.97
N ASN A 9 -10.17 -7.06 -10.20
CA ASN A 9 -11.29 -6.52 -10.99
C ASN A 9 -12.03 -5.36 -10.30
N ARG A 10 -11.92 -5.21 -8.98
CA ARG A 10 -12.57 -4.17 -8.18
C ARG A 10 -11.65 -2.99 -7.87
N LEU A 11 -10.33 -3.20 -7.91
CA LEU A 11 -9.35 -2.19 -7.59
C LEU A 11 -9.17 -1.20 -8.75
N ARG A 12 -9.16 0.08 -8.42
CA ARG A 12 -8.98 1.18 -9.38
C ARG A 12 -7.57 1.71 -9.31
N VAL A 13 -7.05 2.18 -10.44
CA VAL A 13 -5.79 2.93 -10.47
C VAL A 13 -6.00 4.35 -9.95
N MET A 14 -4.96 4.91 -9.34
CA MET A 14 -5.01 6.30 -8.89
C MET A 14 -5.09 7.24 -10.10
N ARG A 15 -6.05 8.19 -10.08
CA ARG A 15 -6.27 9.15 -11.18
C ARG A 15 -5.52 10.46 -10.99
N LEU A 16 -5.57 11.01 -9.77
CA LEU A 16 -4.93 12.26 -9.39
C LEU A 16 -3.98 12.01 -8.24
N ALA A 17 -2.76 12.56 -8.35
CA ALA A 17 -1.64 12.21 -7.50
C ALA A 17 -0.91 13.46 -7.01
N TRP A 18 -0.76 13.56 -5.69
CA TRP A 18 0.13 14.52 -5.05
C TRP A 18 1.41 13.79 -4.61
N PRO A 19 2.57 14.10 -5.22
CA PRO A 19 3.84 13.49 -4.82
C PRO A 19 4.33 14.09 -3.50
N VAL A 20 4.67 13.22 -2.56
CA VAL A 20 5.20 13.53 -1.23
C VAL A 20 6.56 12.87 -1.08
N ARG A 21 7.55 13.60 -0.56
CA ARG A 21 8.86 13.02 -0.27
C ARG A 21 8.75 12.03 0.88
N CYS A 22 9.10 10.78 0.62
CA CYS A 22 9.08 9.70 1.60
C CYS A 22 10.48 9.07 1.67
N GLN A 23 10.90 8.57 2.82
CA GLN A 23 12.18 7.85 2.96
C GLN A 23 11.95 6.52 3.68
N ARG A 24 11.04 5.71 3.14
CA ARG A 24 10.72 4.39 3.71
C ARG A 24 11.62 3.32 3.10
N VAL A 25 12.21 2.50 3.96
CA VAL A 25 12.99 1.31 3.60
C VAL A 25 12.23 0.08 4.05
N PHE A 26 12.08 -0.91 3.19
CA PHE A 26 11.42 -2.19 3.46
C PHE A 26 12.44 -3.30 3.60
N THR A 27 12.28 -4.17 4.61
CA THR A 27 13.13 -5.35 4.74
C THR A 27 12.80 -6.39 3.65
N PRO A 28 13.72 -7.33 3.33
CA PRO A 28 13.43 -8.40 2.38
C PRO A 28 12.19 -9.23 2.74
N GLU A 29 11.94 -9.43 4.04
CA GLU A 29 10.74 -10.10 4.53
C GLU A 29 9.46 -9.29 4.27
N GLU A 30 9.50 -7.98 4.52
CA GLU A 30 8.38 -7.08 4.18
C GLU A 30 8.13 -7.09 2.66
N MET A 31 9.18 -7.01 1.84
CA MET A 31 9.07 -7.08 0.38
C MET A 31 8.42 -8.38 -0.08
N ALA A 32 8.78 -9.52 0.51
CA ALA A 32 8.16 -10.80 0.20
C ALA A 32 6.66 -10.83 0.55
N LEU A 33 6.28 -10.29 1.71
CA LEU A 33 4.86 -10.18 2.11
C LEU A 33 4.07 -9.25 1.19
N LEU A 34 4.64 -8.11 0.82
CA LEU A 34 4.00 -7.14 -0.07
C LEU A 34 3.79 -7.70 -1.49
N ARG A 35 4.72 -8.53 -1.98
CA ARG A 35 4.59 -9.23 -3.29
C ARG A 35 3.49 -10.30 -3.29
N GLN A 36 3.31 -11.00 -2.17
CA GLN A 36 2.19 -11.94 -2.00
C GLN A 36 0.84 -11.20 -1.95
N GLY A 37 0.88 -9.92 -1.53
CA GLY A 37 -0.28 -9.08 -1.35
C GLY A 37 -0.91 -9.30 0.03
N LEU A 38 -1.37 -8.19 0.59
CA LEU A 38 -2.11 -8.12 1.86
C LEU A 38 -3.58 -7.96 1.49
N TRP A 39 -4.21 -9.10 1.24
CA TRP A 39 -5.62 -9.19 0.84
C TRP A 39 -6.52 -9.25 2.08
N PRO A 40 -7.67 -8.55 2.08
CA PRO A 40 -8.69 -8.66 3.12
C PRO A 40 -9.15 -10.10 3.34
N THR A 41 -9.17 -10.53 4.58
CA THR A 41 -9.69 -11.85 5.02
C THR A 41 -10.97 -11.72 5.85
N SER A 42 -11.29 -10.50 6.31
CA SER A 42 -12.52 -10.19 7.05
C SER A 42 -13.08 -8.82 6.66
N LEU A 43 -14.31 -8.53 7.09
CA LEU A 43 -14.95 -7.23 6.87
C LEU A 43 -14.27 -6.07 7.62
N GLU A 44 -13.44 -6.37 8.62
CA GLU A 44 -12.66 -5.38 9.37
C GLU A 44 -11.40 -4.95 8.60
N ASP A 45 -11.08 -5.65 7.51
CA ASP A 45 -9.91 -5.39 6.68
C ASP A 45 -10.20 -4.28 5.69
N ARG A 46 -9.87 -3.07 6.14
CA ARG A 46 -10.18 -1.83 5.41
C ARG A 46 -9.27 -1.58 4.21
N TRP A 47 -8.19 -2.34 4.08
CA TRP A 47 -7.09 -2.05 3.16
C TRP A 47 -6.69 -3.28 2.35
N VAL A 48 -6.34 -3.03 1.10
CA VAL A 48 -5.63 -3.96 0.23
C VAL A 48 -4.27 -3.35 -0.05
N VAL A 49 -3.21 -4.14 0.03
CA VAL A 49 -1.85 -3.68 -0.33
C VAL A 49 -1.19 -4.71 -1.21
N TRP A 50 -0.60 -4.27 -2.32
CA TRP A 50 0.11 -5.19 -3.20
C TRP A 50 1.26 -4.49 -3.90
N LEU A 51 2.40 -5.18 -3.95
CA LEU A 51 3.58 -4.79 -4.69
C LEU A 51 3.68 -5.64 -5.96
N ASP A 52 3.53 -4.98 -7.11
CA ASP A 52 3.69 -5.61 -8.42
C ASP A 52 4.67 -4.81 -9.27
N GLN A 53 5.67 -5.49 -9.85
CA GLN A 53 6.69 -4.88 -10.73
C GLN A 53 7.35 -3.60 -10.15
N GLY A 54 7.61 -3.57 -8.84
CA GLY A 54 8.23 -2.42 -8.17
C GLY A 54 7.27 -1.28 -7.84
N LEU A 55 5.96 -1.43 -8.13
CA LEU A 55 4.94 -0.45 -7.78
C LEU A 55 4.07 -0.98 -6.64
N LEU A 56 4.29 -0.43 -5.45
CA LEU A 56 3.44 -0.69 -4.28
C LEU A 56 2.19 0.17 -4.38
N ARG A 57 1.02 -0.46 -4.23
CA ARG A 57 -0.25 0.24 -4.21
C ARG A 57 -1.05 -0.12 -2.96
N VAL A 58 -1.76 0.87 -2.44
CA VAL A 58 -2.61 0.75 -1.25
C VAL A 58 -4.01 1.23 -1.60
N TRP A 59 -4.98 0.35 -1.45
CA TRP A 59 -6.38 0.63 -1.74
C TRP A 59 -7.25 0.50 -0.51
N ARG A 60 -8.38 1.21 -0.51
CA ARG A 60 -9.48 0.90 0.42
C ARG A 60 -10.26 -0.29 -0.09
N ALA A 61 -10.42 -1.32 0.73
CA ALA A 61 -11.09 -2.56 0.34
C ALA A 61 -12.57 -2.35 -0.04
N TRP A 62 -13.28 -1.45 0.64
CA TRP A 62 -14.72 -1.27 0.42
C TRP A 62 -15.07 -0.43 -0.81
N THR A 63 -14.24 0.52 -1.23
CA THR A 63 -14.47 1.31 -2.45
C THR A 63 -13.64 0.86 -3.64
N GLY A 64 -12.55 0.12 -3.42
CA GLY A 64 -11.56 -0.21 -4.45
C GLY A 64 -10.69 0.97 -4.88
N GLU A 65 -10.79 2.12 -4.22
CA GLU A 65 -10.04 3.32 -4.60
C GLU A 65 -8.60 3.26 -4.10
N CYS A 66 -7.64 3.59 -4.99
CA CYS A 66 -6.22 3.67 -4.66
C CYS A 66 -5.92 4.97 -3.93
N ILE A 67 -5.34 4.87 -2.73
CA ILE A 67 -5.01 6.01 -1.88
C ILE A 67 -3.53 6.35 -1.95
N TYR A 68 -2.68 5.32 -2.05
CA TYR A 68 -1.23 5.51 -2.13
C TYR A 68 -0.62 4.66 -3.22
N GLU A 69 0.34 5.23 -3.94
CA GLU A 69 1.26 4.51 -4.82
C GLU A 69 2.70 4.88 -4.46
N ALA A 70 3.58 3.88 -4.37
CA ALA A 70 4.99 4.06 -4.09
C ALA A 70 5.83 3.25 -5.08
N GLU A 71 6.71 3.94 -5.80
CA GLU A 71 7.73 3.28 -6.63
C GLU A 71 8.86 2.81 -5.72
N ILE A 72 9.10 1.49 -5.70
CA ILE A 72 10.07 0.82 -4.86
C ILE A 72 11.25 0.38 -5.71
N THR A 73 12.43 0.87 -5.37
CA THR A 73 13.69 0.33 -5.90
C THR A 73 14.23 -0.71 -4.95
N GLU A 74 14.50 -1.91 -5.45
CA GLU A 74 15.09 -3.00 -4.66
C GLU A 74 16.62 -3.01 -4.84
N ASP A 75 17.35 -3.29 -3.75
CA ASP A 75 18.80 -3.49 -3.76
C ASP A 75 19.18 -4.97 -3.94
N ASP A 76 20.49 -5.24 -4.05
CA ASP A 76 21.02 -6.60 -4.25
C ASP A 76 20.71 -7.56 -3.08
N ALA A 77 20.38 -7.03 -1.90
CA ALA A 77 20.00 -7.81 -0.73
C ALA A 77 18.48 -8.08 -0.65
N GLY A 78 17.70 -7.54 -1.58
CA GLY A 78 16.25 -7.67 -1.62
C GLY A 78 15.51 -6.66 -0.74
N ALA A 79 16.19 -5.63 -0.22
CA ALA A 79 15.56 -4.56 0.53
C ALA A 79 15.01 -3.49 -0.42
N GLY A 80 13.80 -2.99 -0.12
CA GLY A 80 13.12 -1.99 -0.95
C GLY A 80 13.31 -0.57 -0.42
N GLN A 81 13.40 0.43 -1.30
CA GLN A 81 13.41 1.84 -0.94
C GLN A 81 12.32 2.62 -1.71
N CYS A 82 11.48 3.33 -0.96
CA CYS A 82 10.56 4.34 -1.48
C CYS A 82 11.14 5.73 -1.23
N ARG A 83 11.26 6.54 -2.29
CA ARG A 83 11.70 7.95 -2.21
C ARG A 83 10.55 8.95 -2.40
N VAL A 84 9.52 8.55 -3.12
CA VAL A 84 8.36 9.37 -3.43
C VAL A 84 7.12 8.52 -3.23
N LEU A 85 6.25 9.00 -2.34
CA LEU A 85 4.91 8.47 -2.15
C LEU A 85 3.95 9.35 -2.94
N ARG A 86 3.20 8.77 -3.88
CA ARG A 86 2.08 9.47 -4.51
C ARG A 86 0.83 9.24 -3.67
N VAL A 87 0.22 10.32 -3.22
CA VAL A 87 -1.01 10.32 -2.43
C VAL A 87 -2.18 10.71 -3.35
N CYS A 88 -3.31 10.04 -3.23
CA CYS A 88 -4.52 10.40 -3.96
C CYS A 88 -4.90 11.86 -3.71
N ASP A 89 -5.04 12.64 -4.80
CA ASP A 89 -5.39 14.06 -4.77
C ASP A 89 -6.80 14.35 -5.32
N ASP A 90 -7.63 13.32 -5.39
CA ASP A 90 -9.04 13.47 -5.73
C ASP A 90 -9.87 13.62 -4.45
N ALA A 91 -10.45 14.80 -4.22
CA ALA A 91 -11.22 15.12 -3.02
C ALA A 91 -12.54 14.34 -2.91
N ASP A 92 -13.10 13.86 -4.02
CA ASP A 92 -14.28 12.99 -4.01
C ASP A 92 -13.91 11.57 -3.54
N VAL A 93 -12.64 11.21 -3.69
CA VAL A 93 -12.10 9.91 -3.28
C VAL A 93 -11.54 9.99 -1.86
N TYR A 94 -10.69 10.96 -1.56
CA TYR A 94 -9.89 10.97 -0.34
C TYR A 94 -9.60 12.38 0.18
N THR A 95 -9.90 12.59 1.47
CA THR A 95 -9.51 13.81 2.18
C THR A 95 -8.11 13.63 2.77
N ARG A 96 -7.12 14.20 2.08
CA ARG A 96 -5.74 14.27 2.53
C ARG A 96 -5.61 14.97 3.88
N SER A 97 -4.59 14.59 4.62
CA SER A 97 -4.08 15.33 5.77
C SER A 97 -3.52 16.68 5.31
N SER A 98 -3.53 17.67 6.21
CA SER A 98 -3.13 19.05 5.90
C SER A 98 -1.65 19.21 5.54
N GLY A 99 -0.82 18.16 5.63
CA GLY A 99 0.59 18.21 5.29
C GLY A 99 1.20 16.84 5.01
N GLU A 100 2.39 16.86 4.42
CA GLU A 100 3.14 15.67 3.99
C GLU A 100 3.38 14.67 5.13
N ALA A 101 3.82 15.16 6.29
CA ALA A 101 4.10 14.30 7.45
C ALA A 101 2.88 13.49 7.89
N GLY A 102 1.69 14.10 7.89
CA GLY A 102 0.47 13.40 8.28
C GLY A 102 0.03 12.33 7.27
N GLU A 103 0.36 12.49 5.99
CA GLU A 103 0.11 11.44 4.99
C GLU A 103 1.11 10.30 5.10
N ILE A 104 2.38 10.62 5.39
CA ILE A 104 3.40 9.60 5.68
C ILE A 104 3.00 8.79 6.90
N ASP A 105 2.57 9.43 8.00
CA ASP A 105 2.14 8.74 9.22
C ASP A 105 0.95 7.80 8.96
N ARG A 106 -0.02 8.24 8.14
CA ARG A 106 -1.17 7.40 7.75
C ARG A 106 -0.72 6.21 6.91
N PHE A 107 0.14 6.42 5.93
CA PHE A 107 0.69 5.36 5.10
C PHE A 107 1.46 4.32 5.94
N GLU A 108 2.36 4.77 6.81
CA GLU A 108 3.12 3.91 7.72
C GLU A 108 2.21 3.14 8.68
N GLY A 109 1.17 3.80 9.21
CA GLY A 109 0.19 3.16 10.09
C GLY A 109 -0.57 2.02 9.40
N VAL A 110 -0.93 2.18 8.12
CA VAL A 110 -1.56 1.10 7.33
C VAL A 110 -0.60 -0.06 7.14
N LEU A 111 0.66 0.21 6.76
CA LEU A 111 1.67 -0.84 6.58
C LEU A 111 1.95 -1.59 7.88
N ALA A 112 2.16 -0.88 8.98
CA ALA A 112 2.43 -1.48 10.29
C ALA A 112 1.29 -2.40 10.74
N MET A 113 0.04 -1.95 10.56
CA MET A 113 -1.14 -2.75 10.91
C MET A 113 -1.21 -4.05 10.10
N LEU A 114 -0.99 -4.00 8.78
CA LEU A 114 -1.15 -5.19 7.94
C LEU A 114 0.05 -6.14 8.02
N LEU A 115 1.27 -5.61 8.07
CA LEU A 115 2.48 -6.42 8.22
C LEU A 115 2.54 -7.07 9.61
N GLY A 116 2.10 -6.37 10.66
CA GLY A 116 1.99 -6.94 12.01
C GLY A 116 1.06 -8.15 12.04
N ARG A 117 -0.15 -8.01 11.48
CA ARG A 117 -1.14 -9.10 11.43
C ARG A 117 -0.65 -10.32 10.65
N ARG A 118 0.09 -10.13 9.56
CA ARG A 118 0.66 -11.25 8.79
C ARG A 118 1.77 -11.96 9.53
N LYS A 119 2.57 -11.24 10.33
CA LYS A 119 3.58 -11.85 11.20
C LYS A 119 2.93 -12.70 12.30
N GLU A 120 1.85 -12.22 12.91
CA GLU A 120 1.09 -12.96 13.92
C GLU A 120 0.43 -14.23 13.33
N ALA A 121 -0.09 -14.17 12.11
CA ALA A 121 -0.69 -15.33 11.45
C ALA A 121 0.33 -16.39 10.98
N ALA A 122 1.62 -16.04 10.91
CA ALA A 122 2.70 -16.93 10.48
C ALA A 122 3.50 -17.54 11.66
N ALA A 123 3.19 -17.13 12.90
CA ALA A 123 3.81 -17.62 14.14
C ALA A 123 3.00 -18.78 14.74
#